data_AF-A0A6J4XZN1-F1
#
_entry.id   AF-A0A6J4XZN1-F1
#
_cell.length_a   1.000
_cell.length_b   1.000
_cell.length_c   1.000
_cell.angle_alpha   90.00
_cell.angle_beta   90.00
_cell.angle_gamma   90.00
#
_symmetry.space_group_name_H-M   'P 1'
#
loop_
_entity.id
_entity.type
_entity.pdbx_description
1 polymer ?
#
loop_
_entity_poly.entity_id
_entity_poly.type
_entity_poly.pdbx_seq_one_letter_code
_entity_poly.pdbx_strand_id
1 'polypeptide(L)'
;MPAGSNDQHPTATSPPLKQPASVHRAVIYSACAPGWGDIYVGSRFKGYATLSVFLICAAWATWSMALTAKAVVGQFFDSLEGITPFVMPDLPAVELAISVAGIYFTWLWGMLSAADTASAQRRKTGVSAQASVGWAVAMSWFCPGSGLVYAEDRRLGFMIFGAYILGFLLIVPAYQQLFLGLHELVKSGQLSPNNPFAVIGFVHGLIVRLDYSFGKIFQESTKCFAVAASLAALKQGPLAADKKWLTPTPGYGIALLGLGWLCPGSGQLLQGRNRIGWGFLAGYCGSRFLIVPLLGEGFIGVETADQLAWLAVIVQWSSMIEAPVAMVMGKRSGSH
;
A
#
# COMPACT_ATOMS: atom_id res chain seq x y z
N MET A 1 -60.99 -23.63 40.49
CA MET A 1 -61.54 -23.14 39.21
C MET A 1 -62.60 -22.09 39.50
N PRO A 2 -62.80 -21.01 38.72
CA PRO A 2 -62.06 -20.52 37.54
C PRO A 2 -61.57 -19.05 37.71
N ALA A 3 -60.44 -18.65 37.13
CA ALA A 3 -60.23 -17.96 35.83
C ALA A 3 -60.24 -16.42 35.90
N GLY A 4 -59.15 -15.81 35.43
CA GLY A 4 -58.98 -14.37 35.31
C GLY A 4 -57.62 -14.05 34.68
N SER A 5 -57.50 -14.37 33.39
CA SER A 5 -56.39 -14.05 32.50
C SER A 5 -56.17 -12.53 32.39
N ASN A 6 -54.97 -12.06 32.71
CA ASN A 6 -54.43 -10.82 32.16
C ASN A 6 -53.19 -11.17 31.35
N ASP A 7 -53.44 -11.49 30.07
CA ASP A 7 -52.43 -11.57 29.03
C ASP A 7 -51.81 -10.17 28.84
N GLN A 8 -50.69 -9.93 29.54
CA GLN A 8 -49.75 -8.92 29.11
C GLN A 8 -48.98 -9.49 27.92
N HIS A 9 -49.49 -9.21 26.72
CA HIS A 9 -48.70 -9.30 25.50
C HIS A 9 -47.41 -8.48 25.66
N PRO A 10 -46.21 -9.08 25.53
CA PRO A 10 -44.99 -8.31 25.36
C PRO A 10 -45.07 -7.60 24.02
N THR A 11 -45.28 -6.29 24.10
CA THR A 11 -45.30 -5.37 22.96
C THR A 11 -43.94 -5.38 22.29
N ALA A 12 -43.95 -5.65 20.99
CA ALA A 12 -42.92 -5.33 20.00
C ALA A 12 -41.47 -5.46 20.48
N THR A 13 -40.88 -6.62 20.21
CA THR A 13 -39.44 -6.76 19.99
C THR A 13 -38.96 -5.64 19.07
N SER A 14 -38.30 -4.65 19.66
CA SER A 14 -37.47 -3.70 18.91
C SER A 14 -36.61 -4.50 17.94
N PRO A 15 -36.57 -4.13 16.64
CA PRO A 15 -35.71 -4.84 15.69
C PRO A 15 -34.30 -4.89 16.28
N PRO A 16 -33.59 -6.03 16.19
CA PRO A 16 -32.28 -6.15 16.80
C PRO A 16 -31.43 -4.98 16.29
N LEU A 17 -30.93 -4.17 17.23
CA LEU A 17 -30.02 -3.06 16.97
C LEU A 17 -28.94 -3.59 16.03
N LYS A 18 -29.03 -3.21 14.76
CA LYS A 18 -28.15 -3.69 13.69
C LYS A 18 -26.73 -3.34 14.16
N GLN A 19 -25.94 -4.35 14.52
CA GLN A 19 -24.63 -4.12 15.11
C GLN A 19 -23.85 -3.12 14.25
N PRO A 20 -23.19 -2.12 14.88
CA PRO A 20 -22.51 -1.08 14.13
C PRO A 20 -21.45 -1.71 13.23
N ALA A 21 -21.44 -1.29 11.97
CA ALA A 21 -20.52 -1.83 10.97
C ALA A 21 -19.07 -1.71 11.46
N SER A 22 -18.31 -2.80 11.33
CA SER A 22 -16.89 -2.82 11.66
C SER A 22 -16.09 -2.29 10.48
N VAL A 23 -15.23 -1.31 10.72
CA VAL A 23 -14.34 -0.72 9.71
C VAL A 23 -13.34 -1.76 9.22
N HIS A 24 -12.83 -2.60 10.13
CA HIS A 24 -11.91 -3.69 9.79
C HIS A 24 -12.56 -4.69 8.82
N ARG A 25 -13.80 -5.12 9.11
CA ARG A 25 -14.53 -6.05 8.23
C ARG A 25 -14.85 -5.42 6.88
N ALA A 26 -15.26 -4.15 6.88
CA ALA A 26 -15.54 -3.43 5.64
C ALA A 26 -14.31 -3.39 4.73
N VAL A 27 -13.12 -3.10 5.28
CA VAL A 27 -11.86 -3.11 4.51
C VAL A 27 -11.49 -4.51 4.05
N ILE A 28 -11.59 -5.54 4.90
CA ILE A 28 -11.31 -6.94 4.49
C ILE A 28 -12.23 -7.34 3.32
N TYR A 29 -13.53 -7.07 3.43
CA TYR A 29 -14.47 -7.41 2.35
C TYR A 29 -14.15 -6.67 1.06
N SER A 30 -13.81 -5.39 1.13
CA SER A 30 -13.34 -4.65 -0.06
C SER A 30 -12.00 -5.14 -0.61
N ALA A 31 -11.09 -5.63 0.24
CA ALA A 31 -9.83 -6.23 -0.20
C ALA A 31 -10.05 -7.56 -0.92
N CYS A 32 -11.05 -8.36 -0.50
CA CYS A 32 -11.44 -9.58 -1.20
C CYS A 32 -12.17 -9.29 -2.52
N ALA A 33 -13.09 -8.33 -2.53
CA ALA A 33 -13.84 -7.93 -3.71
C ALA A 33 -14.21 -6.44 -3.61
N PRO A 34 -13.63 -5.56 -4.45
CA PRO A 34 -13.91 -4.13 -4.40
C PRO A 34 -15.40 -3.83 -4.48
N GLY A 35 -15.90 -3.02 -3.55
CA GLY A 35 -17.31 -2.68 -3.42
C GLY A 35 -18.08 -3.53 -2.40
N TRP A 36 -17.63 -4.74 -2.04
CA TRP A 36 -18.30 -5.54 -0.99
C TRP A 36 -18.27 -4.88 0.38
N GLY A 37 -17.19 -4.19 0.74
CA GLY A 37 -17.11 -3.44 1.99
C GLY A 37 -18.19 -2.36 2.10
N ASP A 38 -18.42 -1.63 1.01
CA ASP A 38 -19.47 -0.61 0.94
C ASP A 38 -20.89 -1.21 1.00
N ILE A 39 -21.12 -2.35 0.33
CA ILE A 39 -22.39 -3.09 0.42
C ILE A 39 -22.64 -3.56 1.85
N TYR A 40 -21.61 -4.11 2.50
CA TYR A 40 -21.67 -4.58 3.90
C TYR A 40 -22.07 -3.46 4.86
N VAL A 41 -21.51 -2.26 4.70
CA VAL A 41 -21.84 -1.09 5.53
C VAL A 41 -23.24 -0.53 5.21
N GLY A 42 -23.78 -0.82 4.02
CA GLY A 42 -25.12 -0.40 3.58
C GLY A 42 -25.13 0.62 2.44
N SER A 43 -23.96 1.02 1.91
CA SER A 43 -23.83 1.90 0.75
C SER A 43 -23.93 1.11 -0.56
N ARG A 44 -25.11 0.54 -0.82
CA ARG A 44 -25.34 -0.42 -1.91
C ARG A 44 -25.00 0.14 -3.29
N PHE A 45 -25.51 1.31 -3.65
CA PHE A 45 -25.27 1.90 -4.99
C PHE A 45 -23.77 2.08 -5.26
N LYS A 46 -23.04 2.69 -4.32
CA LYS A 46 -21.60 2.90 -4.43
C LYS A 46 -20.83 1.57 -4.52
N GLY A 47 -21.22 0.61 -3.68
CA GLY A 47 -20.60 -0.71 -3.67
C GLY A 47 -20.82 -1.48 -4.97
N TYR A 48 -22.03 -1.49 -5.51
CA TYR A 48 -22.30 -2.10 -6.82
C TYR A 48 -21.58 -1.38 -7.96
N ALA A 49 -21.55 -0.04 -7.96
CA ALA A 49 -20.80 0.71 -8.96
C ALA A 49 -19.30 0.34 -8.93
N THR A 50 -18.69 0.27 -7.75
CA THR A 50 -17.28 -0.09 -7.59
C THR A 50 -17.02 -1.53 -8.05
N LEU A 51 -17.89 -2.47 -7.67
CA LEU A 51 -17.80 -3.86 -8.08
C LEU A 51 -17.95 -4.02 -9.60
N SER A 52 -18.89 -3.31 -10.22
CA SER A 52 -19.08 -3.33 -11.66
C SER A 52 -17.85 -2.83 -12.41
N VAL A 53 -17.25 -1.71 -12.00
CA VAL A 53 -16.02 -1.21 -12.64
C VAL A 53 -14.89 -2.23 -12.48
N PHE A 54 -14.71 -2.80 -11.28
CA PHE A 54 -13.70 -3.83 -11.05
C PHE A 54 -13.90 -5.05 -11.96
N LEU A 55 -15.13 -5.56 -12.07
CA LEU A 55 -15.45 -6.71 -12.92
C LEU A 55 -15.23 -6.43 -14.41
N ILE A 56 -15.58 -5.22 -14.88
CA ILE A 56 -15.32 -4.80 -16.27
C ILE A 56 -13.81 -4.77 -16.54
N CYS A 57 -13.02 -4.15 -15.66
CA CYS A 57 -11.57 -4.11 -15.80
C CYS A 57 -10.93 -5.51 -15.71
N ALA A 58 -11.42 -6.38 -14.81
CA ALA A 58 -10.93 -7.75 -14.65
C ALA A 58 -11.23 -8.62 -15.87
N ALA A 59 -12.45 -8.54 -16.42
CA ALA A 59 -12.83 -9.25 -17.63
C ALA A 59 -11.99 -8.76 -18.83
N TRP A 60 -11.82 -7.44 -18.95
CA TRP A 60 -11.00 -6.85 -20.01
C TRP A 60 -9.53 -7.26 -19.91
N ALA A 61 -8.93 -7.20 -18.72
CA ALA A 61 -7.55 -7.63 -18.51
C ALA A 61 -7.37 -9.11 -18.83
N THR A 62 -8.30 -9.96 -18.36
CA THR A 62 -8.27 -11.40 -18.62
C THR A 62 -8.31 -11.69 -20.12
N TRP A 63 -9.20 -11.00 -20.85
CA TRP A 63 -9.30 -11.13 -22.31
C TRP A 63 -8.00 -10.69 -23.01
N SER A 64 -7.47 -9.51 -22.66
CA SER A 64 -6.23 -8.98 -23.22
C SER A 64 -5.03 -9.90 -22.92
N MET A 65 -4.95 -10.47 -21.73
CA MET A 65 -3.93 -11.48 -21.37
C MET A 65 -4.08 -12.75 -22.21
N ALA A 66 -5.30 -13.25 -22.42
CA ALA A 66 -5.55 -14.43 -23.25
C ALA A 66 -5.12 -14.20 -24.71
N LEU A 67 -5.43 -13.03 -25.28
CA LEU A 67 -4.97 -12.63 -26.62
C LEU A 67 -3.44 -12.55 -26.70
N THR A 68 -2.81 -11.93 -25.70
CA THR A 68 -1.35 -11.81 -25.59
C THR A 68 -0.70 -13.19 -25.53
N ALA A 69 -1.19 -14.07 -24.64
CA ALA A 69 -0.68 -15.42 -24.47
C ALA A 69 -0.83 -16.23 -25.76
N LYS A 70 -2.00 -16.18 -26.40
CA LYS A 70 -2.24 -16.85 -27.69
C LYS A 70 -1.28 -16.36 -28.78
N ALA A 71 -1.05 -15.05 -28.88
CA ALA A 71 -0.14 -14.48 -29.87
C ALA A 71 1.31 -14.90 -29.64
N VAL A 72 1.79 -14.83 -28.40
CA VAL A 72 3.18 -15.22 -28.04
C VAL A 72 3.39 -16.72 -28.23
N VAL A 73 2.47 -17.55 -27.74
CA VAL A 73 2.57 -19.01 -27.85
C VAL A 73 2.47 -19.45 -29.31
N GLY A 74 1.55 -18.87 -30.09
CA GLY A 74 1.42 -19.15 -31.52
C GLY A 74 2.71 -18.86 -32.28
N GLN A 75 3.28 -17.67 -32.10
CA GLN A 75 4.56 -17.33 -32.71
C GLN A 75 5.72 -18.23 -32.29
N PHE A 76 5.75 -18.65 -31.03
CA PHE A 76 6.78 -19.56 -30.55
C PHE A 76 6.69 -20.92 -31.28
N PHE A 77 5.48 -21.47 -31.43
CA PHE A 77 5.27 -22.71 -32.18
C PHE A 77 5.56 -22.53 -33.68
N ASP A 78 5.06 -21.47 -34.31
CA ASP A 78 5.32 -21.18 -35.73
C ASP A 78 6.83 -21.03 -36.01
N SER A 79 7.59 -20.48 -35.05
CA SER A 79 9.04 -20.37 -35.14
C SER A 79 9.76 -21.71 -34.94
N LEU A 80 9.28 -22.57 -34.04
CA LEU A 80 9.85 -23.91 -33.85
C LEU A 80 9.58 -24.82 -35.05
N GLU A 81 8.44 -24.64 -35.72
CA GLU A 81 8.07 -25.36 -36.95
C GLU A 81 8.76 -24.80 -38.20
N GLY A 82 9.52 -23.70 -38.07
CA GLY A 82 10.26 -23.09 -39.17
C GLY A 82 9.40 -22.33 -40.18
N ILE A 83 8.14 -22.02 -39.82
CA ILE A 83 7.17 -21.34 -40.69
C ILE A 83 7.51 -19.85 -40.78
N THR A 84 7.89 -19.23 -39.66
CA THR A 84 8.28 -17.82 -39.60
C THR A 84 9.45 -17.58 -38.63
N PRO A 85 10.34 -16.61 -38.87
CA PRO A 85 11.31 -16.18 -37.87
C PRO A 85 10.58 -15.55 -36.67
N PHE A 86 11.08 -15.80 -35.45
CA PHE A 86 10.49 -15.22 -34.24
C PHE A 86 10.56 -13.68 -34.26
N VAL A 87 9.41 -13.01 -34.27
CA VAL A 87 9.30 -11.54 -34.28
C VAL A 87 8.20 -11.14 -33.33
N MET A 88 8.53 -10.62 -32.14
CA MET A 88 7.56 -10.25 -31.10
C MET A 88 6.24 -9.70 -31.69
N PRO A 89 5.08 -10.38 -31.48
CA PRO A 89 3.83 -9.99 -32.12
C PRO A 89 3.34 -8.63 -31.59
N ASP A 90 2.52 -7.93 -32.37
CA ASP A 90 1.85 -6.72 -31.91
C ASP A 90 0.93 -7.07 -30.73
N LEU A 91 1.37 -6.69 -29.52
CA LEU A 91 0.63 -6.96 -28.29
C LEU A 91 -0.34 -5.82 -28.00
N PRO A 92 -1.55 -6.10 -27.47
CA PRO A 92 -2.48 -5.09 -26.97
C PRO A 92 -1.98 -4.51 -25.63
N ALA A 93 -0.79 -3.91 -25.63
CA ALA A 93 -0.07 -3.47 -24.45
C ALA A 93 -0.79 -2.31 -23.75
N VAL A 94 -1.44 -1.43 -24.52
CA VAL A 94 -2.19 -0.28 -23.99
C VAL A 94 -3.45 -0.76 -23.29
N GLU A 95 -4.21 -1.67 -23.89
CA GLU A 95 -5.42 -2.26 -23.33
C GLU A 95 -5.11 -3.06 -22.06
N LEU A 96 -4.04 -3.85 -22.09
CA LEU A 96 -3.55 -4.57 -20.92
C LEU A 96 -3.14 -3.61 -19.80
N ALA A 97 -2.40 -2.54 -20.12
CA ALA A 97 -1.98 -1.54 -19.13
C ALA A 97 -3.17 -0.81 -18.51
N ILE A 98 -4.13 -0.34 -19.30
CA ILE A 98 -5.32 0.37 -18.83
C ILE A 98 -6.18 -0.55 -17.94
N SER A 99 -6.42 -1.78 -18.38
CA SER A 99 -7.25 -2.73 -17.63
C SER A 99 -6.60 -3.13 -16.30
N VAL A 100 -5.29 -3.41 -16.27
CA VAL A 100 -4.54 -3.69 -15.03
C VAL A 100 -4.52 -2.48 -14.10
N ALA A 101 -4.27 -1.27 -14.62
CA ALA A 101 -4.33 -0.04 -13.83
C ALA A 101 -5.73 0.21 -13.26
N GLY A 102 -6.79 -0.08 -14.03
CA GLY A 102 -8.17 0.00 -13.59
C GLY A 102 -8.49 -0.96 -12.45
N ILE A 103 -8.02 -2.22 -12.54
CA ILE A 103 -8.13 -3.21 -11.45
C ILE A 103 -7.43 -2.69 -10.19
N TYR A 104 -6.18 -2.25 -10.32
CA TYR A 104 -5.40 -1.79 -9.18
C TYR A 104 -6.02 -0.55 -8.51
N PHE A 105 -6.41 0.44 -9.31
CA PHE A 105 -7.08 1.64 -8.83
C PHE A 105 -8.39 1.31 -8.10
N THR A 106 -9.27 0.51 -8.73
CA THR A 106 -10.56 0.14 -8.12
C THR A 106 -10.38 -0.70 -6.85
N TRP A 107 -9.35 -1.54 -6.80
CA TRP A 107 -9.01 -2.31 -5.61
C TRP A 107 -8.62 -1.43 -4.43
N LEU A 108 -7.70 -0.48 -4.64
CA LEU A 108 -7.32 0.49 -3.61
C LEU A 108 -8.49 1.41 -3.23
N TRP A 109 -9.22 1.92 -4.23
CA TRP A 109 -10.41 2.75 -4.02
C TRP A 109 -11.45 2.02 -3.17
N GLY A 110 -11.72 0.75 -3.45
CA GLY A 110 -12.69 -0.05 -2.71
C GLY A 110 -12.34 -0.15 -1.22
N MET A 111 -11.06 -0.33 -0.88
CA MET A 111 -10.59 -0.35 0.51
C MET A 111 -10.74 1.03 1.19
N LEU A 112 -10.27 2.10 0.54
CA LEU A 112 -10.39 3.47 1.06
C LEU A 112 -11.85 3.89 1.26
N SER A 113 -12.68 3.65 0.25
CA SER A 113 -14.11 3.95 0.23
C SER A 113 -14.84 3.22 1.36
N ALA A 114 -14.57 1.92 1.55
CA ALA A 114 -15.18 1.15 2.63
C ALA A 114 -14.75 1.63 4.02
N ALA A 115 -13.47 2.00 4.18
CA ALA A 115 -12.98 2.60 5.42
C ALA A 115 -13.72 3.92 5.74
N ASP A 116 -13.89 4.79 4.74
CA ASP A 116 -14.61 6.07 4.87
C ASP A 116 -16.08 5.84 5.21
N THR A 117 -16.77 4.96 4.47
CA THR A 117 -18.20 4.66 4.71
C THR A 117 -18.43 4.08 6.10
N ALA A 118 -17.62 3.10 6.50
CA ALA A 118 -17.75 2.46 7.81
C ALA A 118 -17.52 3.47 8.93
N SER A 119 -16.47 4.28 8.82
CA SER A 119 -16.14 5.32 9.81
C SER A 119 -17.24 6.39 9.87
N ALA A 120 -17.75 6.85 8.72
CA ALA A 120 -18.87 7.79 8.66
C ALA A 120 -20.16 7.22 9.25
N GLN A 121 -20.47 5.95 9.00
CA GLN A 121 -21.65 5.30 9.55
C GLN A 121 -21.58 5.21 11.07
N ARG A 122 -20.42 4.81 11.62
CA ARG A 122 -20.21 4.74 13.08
C ARG A 122 -20.41 6.09 13.75
N ARG A 123 -19.84 7.16 13.17
CA ARG A 123 -20.05 8.54 13.63
C ARG A 123 -21.52 8.95 13.63
N LYS A 124 -22.25 8.66 12.54
CA LYS A 124 -23.69 8.94 12.45
C LYS A 124 -24.51 8.18 13.50
N THR A 125 -24.09 6.97 13.85
CA THR A 125 -24.77 6.14 14.87
C THR A 125 -24.32 6.45 16.30
N GLY A 126 -23.44 7.44 16.52
CA GLY A 126 -22.92 7.78 17.85
C GLY A 126 -22.03 6.69 18.47
N VAL A 127 -21.51 5.76 17.68
CA VAL A 127 -20.63 4.68 18.15
C VAL A 127 -19.19 5.13 18.04
N SER A 128 -18.39 4.84 19.08
CA SER A 128 -16.97 5.21 19.12
C SER A 128 -16.18 4.68 17.92
N ALA A 129 -15.18 5.47 17.51
CA ALA A 129 -14.22 5.09 16.50
C ALA A 129 -13.49 3.81 16.92
N GLN A 130 -13.28 2.89 15.98
CA GLN A 130 -12.39 1.75 16.23
C GLN A 130 -10.97 2.25 16.12
N ALA A 131 -10.13 1.97 17.13
CA ALA A 131 -8.75 2.39 17.15
C ALA A 131 -7.82 1.20 17.40
N SER A 132 -6.89 0.96 16.49
CA SER A 132 -5.88 -0.10 16.61
C SER A 132 -4.67 0.27 15.76
N VAL A 133 -3.50 0.28 16.40
CA VAL A 133 -2.22 0.58 15.74
C VAL A 133 -1.96 -0.39 14.58
N GLY A 134 -2.13 -1.68 14.83
CA GLY A 134 -1.90 -2.72 13.81
C GLY A 134 -2.80 -2.53 12.59
N TRP A 135 -4.08 -2.22 12.79
CA TRP A 135 -5.00 -1.97 11.68
C TRP A 135 -4.70 -0.68 10.94
N ALA A 136 -4.37 0.42 11.63
CA ALA A 136 -4.00 1.67 10.96
C ALA A 136 -2.77 1.49 10.07
N VAL A 137 -1.78 0.73 10.54
CA VAL A 137 -0.56 0.41 9.80
C VAL A 137 -0.87 -0.50 8.62
N ALA A 138 -1.60 -1.60 8.84
CA ALA A 138 -1.98 -2.52 7.78
C ALA A 138 -2.77 -1.81 6.68
N MET A 139 -3.79 -1.03 7.05
CA MET A 139 -4.58 -0.22 6.11
C MET A 139 -3.70 0.75 5.32
N SER A 140 -2.84 1.53 6.00
CA SER A 140 -1.91 2.46 5.33
C SER A 140 -0.94 1.77 4.38
N TRP A 141 -0.50 0.57 4.73
CA TRP A 141 0.47 -0.19 3.94
C TRP A 141 -0.16 -0.78 2.68
N PHE A 142 -1.35 -1.37 2.79
CA PHE A 142 -2.06 -1.97 1.65
C PHE A 142 -2.73 -0.91 0.78
N CYS A 143 -3.29 0.13 1.39
CA CYS A 143 -3.98 1.23 0.72
C CYS A 143 -3.58 2.57 1.36
N PRO A 144 -2.52 3.22 0.84
CA PRO A 144 -2.06 4.51 1.33
C PRO A 144 -3.21 5.54 1.38
N GLY A 145 -3.41 6.12 2.56
CA GLY A 145 -4.52 7.03 2.86
C GLY A 145 -5.65 6.40 3.67
N SER A 146 -5.88 5.09 3.57
CA SER A 146 -6.98 4.43 4.31
C SER A 146 -6.75 4.37 5.81
N GLY A 147 -5.49 4.26 6.26
CA GLY A 147 -5.16 4.35 7.69
C GLY A 147 -5.40 5.73 8.30
N LEU A 148 -5.26 6.80 7.52
CA LEU A 148 -5.59 8.17 7.94
C LEU A 148 -7.11 8.36 8.04
N VAL A 149 -7.87 7.85 7.06
CA VAL A 149 -9.34 7.82 7.14
C VAL A 149 -9.80 7.03 8.36
N TYR A 150 -9.17 5.88 8.63
CA TYR A 150 -9.41 5.07 9.83
C TYR A 150 -9.07 5.81 11.12
N ALA A 151 -8.01 6.63 11.12
CA ALA A 151 -7.61 7.51 12.21
C ALA A 151 -8.42 8.83 12.27
N GLU A 152 -9.53 8.91 11.53
CA GLU A 152 -10.46 10.05 11.43
C GLU A 152 -9.92 11.31 10.71
N ASP A 153 -8.72 11.27 10.14
CA ASP A 153 -8.20 12.33 9.25
C ASP A 153 -8.54 12.02 7.79
N ARG A 154 -9.81 12.25 7.45
CA ARG A 154 -10.36 11.96 6.13
C ARG A 154 -9.65 12.74 5.01
N ARG A 155 -9.41 14.05 5.22
CA ARG A 155 -8.87 14.93 4.17
C ARG A 155 -7.45 14.52 3.80
N LEU A 156 -6.59 14.34 4.80
CA LEU A 156 -5.22 13.90 4.55
C LEU A 156 -5.20 12.50 3.94
N GLY A 157 -6.11 11.61 4.36
CA GLY A 157 -6.24 10.27 3.77
C GLY A 157 -6.47 10.29 2.26
N PHE A 158 -7.42 11.09 1.77
CA PHE A 158 -7.66 11.21 0.32
C PHE A 158 -6.51 11.91 -0.43
N MET A 159 -5.84 12.90 0.19
CA MET A 159 -4.66 13.53 -0.42
C MET A 159 -3.52 12.54 -0.61
N ILE A 160 -3.25 11.70 0.39
CA ILE A 160 -2.20 10.66 0.32
C ILE A 160 -2.56 9.57 -0.68
N PHE A 161 -3.83 9.17 -0.75
CA PHE A 161 -4.30 8.27 -1.80
C PHE A 161 -4.04 8.85 -3.21
N GLY A 162 -4.43 10.11 -3.43
CA GLY A 162 -4.19 10.80 -4.70
C GLY A 162 -2.71 10.90 -5.06
N ALA A 163 -1.86 11.26 -4.09
CA ALA A 163 -0.41 11.27 -4.26
C ALA A 163 0.13 9.88 -4.64
N TYR A 164 -0.34 8.82 -3.98
CA TYR A 164 0.11 7.47 -4.28
C TYR A 164 -0.26 7.02 -5.70
N ILE A 165 -1.46 7.34 -6.16
CA ILE A 165 -1.90 7.08 -7.55
C ILE A 165 -1.06 7.89 -8.55
N LEU A 166 -0.76 9.16 -8.26
CA LEU A 166 0.14 9.97 -9.10
C LEU A 166 1.54 9.33 -9.19
N GLY A 167 2.05 8.82 -8.08
CA GLY A 167 3.32 8.07 -8.06
C GLY A 167 3.32 6.89 -9.02
N PHE A 168 2.24 6.11 -9.05
CA PHE A 168 2.10 4.99 -9.99
C PHE A 168 2.21 5.45 -11.46
N LEU A 169 1.55 6.55 -11.83
CA LEU A 169 1.63 7.12 -13.18
C LEU A 169 3.05 7.58 -13.52
N LEU A 170 3.78 8.13 -12.55
CA LEU A 170 5.16 8.60 -12.72
C LEU A 170 6.18 7.46 -12.89
N ILE A 171 5.82 6.20 -12.60
CA ILE A 171 6.71 5.04 -12.82
C ILE A 171 6.64 4.55 -14.28
N VAL A 172 5.56 4.86 -15.00
CA VAL A 172 5.33 4.37 -16.38
C VAL A 172 6.53 4.61 -17.31
N PRO A 173 7.16 5.80 -17.35
CA PRO A 173 8.33 6.03 -18.20
C PRO A 173 9.52 5.12 -17.86
N ALA A 174 9.73 4.82 -16.58
CA ALA A 174 10.82 3.95 -16.14
C ALA A 174 10.58 2.50 -16.58
N TYR A 175 9.34 2.01 -16.50
CA TYR A 175 8.99 0.70 -17.05
C TYR A 175 9.11 0.66 -18.58
N GLN A 176 8.72 1.73 -19.29
CA GLN A 176 8.91 1.80 -20.74
C GLN A 176 10.38 1.69 -21.14
N GLN A 177 11.28 2.41 -20.45
CA GLN A 177 12.72 2.31 -20.69
C GLN A 177 13.27 0.91 -20.38
N LEU A 178 12.79 0.26 -19.31
CA LEU A 178 13.13 -1.13 -18.99
C LEU A 178 12.75 -2.06 -20.14
N PHE A 179 11.52 -1.96 -20.65
CA PHE A 179 11.05 -2.82 -21.75
C PHE A 179 11.80 -2.57 -23.06
N LEU A 180 12.07 -1.30 -23.41
CA LEU A 180 12.86 -0.97 -24.59
C LEU A 180 14.29 -1.51 -24.50
N GLY A 181 14.94 -1.36 -23.33
CA GLY A 181 16.28 -1.89 -23.10
C GLY A 181 16.35 -3.42 -23.19
N LEU A 182 15.34 -4.12 -22.67
CA LEU A 182 15.24 -5.57 -22.81
C LEU A 182 15.01 -5.99 -24.27
N HIS A 183 14.17 -5.26 -25.01
CA HIS A 183 13.90 -5.53 -26.42
C HIS A 183 15.15 -5.36 -27.30
N GLU A 184 15.93 -4.30 -27.07
CA GLU A 184 17.22 -4.08 -27.74
C GLU A 184 18.24 -5.19 -27.42
N LEU A 185 18.26 -5.68 -26.17
CA LEU A 185 19.10 -6.81 -25.78
C LEU A 185 18.75 -8.09 -26.54
N VAL A 186 17.45 -8.38 -26.69
CA VAL A 186 16.96 -9.54 -27.45
C VAL A 186 17.29 -9.40 -28.93
N LYS A 187 17.16 -8.20 -29.51
CA LYS A 187 17.44 -7.95 -30.93
C LYS A 187 18.93 -7.92 -31.29
N SER A 188 19.78 -7.41 -30.41
CA SER A 188 21.20 -7.21 -30.70
C SER A 188 22.02 -8.50 -30.74
N GLY A 189 21.42 -9.66 -30.38
CA GLY A 189 22.14 -10.93 -30.32
C GLY A 189 23.22 -10.96 -29.23
N GLN A 190 23.28 -9.95 -28.35
CA GLN A 190 24.20 -9.90 -27.21
C GLN A 190 23.90 -10.95 -26.13
N LEU A 191 22.76 -11.64 -26.24
CA LEU A 191 22.51 -12.94 -25.63
C LEU A 191 23.38 -14.03 -26.30
N SER A 192 24.69 -13.83 -26.33
CA SER A 192 25.64 -14.84 -26.73
C SER A 192 25.74 -15.90 -25.62
N PRO A 193 25.72 -17.21 -25.94
CA PRO A 193 25.94 -18.28 -24.96
C PRO A 193 27.26 -18.17 -24.17
N ASN A 194 28.19 -17.32 -24.63
CA ASN A 194 29.55 -17.22 -24.12
C ASN A 194 29.75 -16.17 -23.01
N ASN A 195 28.75 -15.36 -22.63
CA ASN A 195 28.87 -14.42 -21.51
C ASN A 195 27.53 -14.18 -20.75
N PRO A 196 27.05 -15.16 -19.98
CA PRO A 196 25.82 -15.02 -19.20
C PRO A 196 25.88 -13.91 -18.13
N PHE A 197 27.08 -13.50 -17.68
CA PHE A 197 27.26 -12.45 -16.68
C PHE A 197 27.00 -11.03 -17.23
N ALA A 198 27.17 -10.81 -18.54
CA ALA A 198 26.83 -9.53 -19.17
C ALA A 198 25.32 -9.25 -19.11
N VAL A 199 24.49 -10.29 -19.27
CA VAL A 199 23.03 -10.21 -19.14
C VAL A 199 22.65 -9.86 -17.70
N ILE A 200 23.28 -10.50 -16.71
CA ILE A 200 23.04 -10.19 -15.29
C ILE A 200 23.38 -8.74 -14.97
N GLY A 201 24.55 -8.25 -15.43
CA GLY A 201 24.97 -6.85 -15.20
C GLY A 201 24.02 -5.83 -15.85
N PHE A 202 23.52 -6.12 -17.04
CA PHE A 202 22.56 -5.27 -17.73
C PHE A 202 21.19 -5.25 -17.03
N VAL A 203 20.66 -6.42 -16.67
CA VAL A 203 19.39 -6.55 -15.94
C VAL A 203 19.50 -5.88 -14.57
N HIS A 204 20.59 -6.08 -13.84
CA HIS A 204 20.86 -5.39 -12.57
C HIS A 204 20.84 -3.87 -12.75
N GLY A 205 21.57 -3.36 -13.75
CA GLY A 205 21.60 -1.93 -14.03
C GLY A 205 20.23 -1.34 -14.37
N LEU A 206 19.40 -2.08 -15.10
CA LEU A 206 18.02 -1.67 -15.40
C LEU A 206 17.12 -1.69 -14.15
N ILE A 207 17.24 -2.71 -13.30
CA ILE A 207 16.49 -2.79 -12.03
C ILE A 207 16.88 -1.64 -11.11
N VAL A 208 18.17 -1.35 -10.95
CA VAL A 208 18.64 -0.23 -10.11
C VAL A 208 18.08 1.11 -10.63
N ARG A 209 18.09 1.34 -11.95
CA ARG A 209 17.48 2.54 -12.54
C ARG A 209 15.97 2.62 -12.33
N LEU A 210 15.27 1.48 -12.31
CA LEU A 210 13.85 1.42 -11.96
C LEU A 210 13.62 1.71 -10.47
N ASP A 211 14.41 1.11 -9.59
CA ASP A 211 14.29 1.23 -8.12
C ASP A 211 14.60 2.64 -7.64
N TYR A 212 15.50 3.36 -8.32
CA TYR A 212 15.81 4.76 -8.11
C TYR A 212 15.16 5.70 -9.13
N SER A 213 14.11 5.24 -9.82
CA SER A 213 13.28 6.14 -10.62
C SER A 213 12.48 7.07 -9.69
N PHE A 214 12.25 8.31 -10.15
CA PHE A 214 11.50 9.29 -9.37
C PHE A 214 10.13 8.77 -8.94
N GLY A 215 9.38 8.16 -9.87
CA GLY A 215 8.06 7.60 -9.58
C GLY A 215 8.10 6.55 -8.47
N LYS A 216 9.10 5.66 -8.50
CA LYS A 216 9.21 4.56 -7.52
C LYS A 216 9.57 5.10 -6.14
N ILE A 217 10.56 5.98 -6.06
CA ILE A 217 10.96 6.62 -4.80
C ILE A 217 9.81 7.48 -4.23
N PHE A 218 9.10 8.22 -5.08
CA PHE A 218 7.94 9.00 -4.67
C PHE A 218 6.80 8.13 -4.13
N GLN A 219 6.51 7.00 -4.78
CA GLN A 219 5.50 6.05 -4.34
C GLN A 219 5.86 5.42 -2.99
N GLU A 220 7.09 4.92 -2.82
CA GLU A 220 7.57 4.35 -1.55
C GLU A 220 7.59 5.40 -0.42
N SER A 221 8.01 6.63 -0.73
CA SER A 221 8.00 7.75 0.22
C SER A 221 6.57 8.09 0.65
N THR A 222 5.62 8.11 -0.28
CA THR A 222 4.20 8.35 0.01
C THR A 222 3.63 7.25 0.90
N LYS A 223 4.01 5.99 0.67
CA LYS A 223 3.60 4.86 1.49
C LYS A 223 4.16 4.94 2.92
N CYS A 224 5.45 5.25 3.07
CA CYS A 224 6.06 5.47 4.39
C CYS A 224 5.38 6.64 5.11
N PHE A 225 5.18 7.77 4.41
CA PHE A 225 4.47 8.91 4.95
C PHE A 225 3.03 8.54 5.37
N ALA A 226 2.32 7.73 4.60
CA ALA A 226 0.98 7.27 4.95
C ALA A 226 0.95 6.52 6.28
N VAL A 227 1.92 5.62 6.50
CA VAL A 227 2.05 4.87 7.77
C VAL A 227 2.39 5.82 8.92
N ALA A 228 3.41 6.65 8.76
CA ALA A 228 3.85 7.63 9.76
C ALA A 228 2.73 8.60 10.16
N ALA A 229 2.08 9.21 9.17
CA ALA A 229 0.98 10.15 9.36
C ALA A 229 -0.23 9.47 10.02
N SER A 230 -0.56 8.23 9.63
CA SER A 230 -1.67 7.48 10.25
C SER A 230 -1.41 7.21 11.72
N LEU A 231 -0.18 6.86 12.10
CA LEU A 231 0.16 6.67 13.52
C LEU A 231 0.09 7.97 14.31
N ALA A 232 0.58 9.08 13.73
CA ALA A 232 0.48 10.40 14.35
C ALA A 232 -0.98 10.83 14.54
N ALA A 233 -1.81 10.67 13.51
CA ALA A 233 -3.24 10.98 13.54
C ALA A 233 -3.98 10.07 14.54
N LEU A 234 -3.71 8.77 14.51
CA LEU A 234 -4.36 7.80 15.40
C LEU A 234 -4.07 8.12 16.86
N LYS A 235 -2.83 8.54 17.16
CA LYS A 235 -2.43 8.98 18.50
C LYS A 235 -3.17 10.25 18.94
N GLN A 236 -3.28 11.25 18.07
CA GLN A 236 -3.90 12.53 18.38
C GLN A 236 -5.44 12.44 18.46
N GLY A 237 -6.04 11.49 17.75
CA GLY A 237 -7.48 11.27 17.73
C GLY A 237 -7.89 10.03 18.54
N PRO A 238 -8.32 8.93 17.90
CA PRO A 238 -9.01 7.82 18.58
C PRO A 238 -8.27 7.14 19.74
N LEU A 239 -6.92 7.19 19.78
CA LEU A 239 -6.13 6.62 20.89
C LEU A 239 -5.83 7.59 22.04
N ALA A 240 -6.18 8.88 21.92
CA ALA A 240 -5.89 9.86 22.97
C ALA A 240 -6.53 9.49 24.33
N ALA A 241 -7.65 8.77 24.29
CA ALA A 241 -8.39 8.34 25.48
C ALA A 241 -7.97 6.95 26.03
N ASP A 242 -7.18 6.15 25.28
CA ASP A 242 -6.82 4.79 25.69
C ASP A 242 -5.34 4.67 26.09
N LYS A 243 -5.08 4.81 27.40
CA LYS A 243 -3.74 4.74 27.98
C LYS A 243 -3.12 3.34 27.94
N LYS A 244 -3.89 2.26 27.70
CA LYS A 244 -3.36 0.89 27.76
C LYS A 244 -2.44 0.57 26.58
N TRP A 245 -2.67 1.18 25.41
CA TRP A 245 -1.89 0.94 24.20
C TRP A 245 -0.45 1.46 24.24
N LEU A 246 -0.14 2.39 25.15
CA LEU A 246 1.20 2.96 25.33
C LEU A 246 1.95 2.30 26.49
N THR A 247 1.43 1.20 27.04
CA THR A 247 2.11 0.51 28.15
C THR A 247 3.36 -0.22 27.64
N PRO A 248 4.53 0.04 28.23
CA PRO A 248 5.79 -0.54 27.78
C PRO A 248 5.86 -2.03 28.15
N THR A 249 5.53 -2.88 27.19
CA THR A 249 5.61 -4.34 27.27
C THR A 249 6.62 -4.90 26.25
N PRO A 250 7.15 -6.11 26.44
CA PRO A 250 8.00 -6.75 25.42
C PRO A 250 7.33 -6.84 24.04
N GLY A 251 6.02 -7.13 24.01
CA GLY A 251 5.24 -7.14 22.78
C GLY A 251 5.16 -5.76 22.11
N TYR A 252 5.03 -4.69 22.89
CA TYR A 252 5.10 -3.32 22.38
C TYR A 252 6.49 -3.00 21.80
N GLY A 253 7.58 -3.45 22.45
CA GLY A 253 8.94 -3.32 21.92
C GLY A 253 9.14 -4.01 20.57
N ILE A 254 8.63 -5.23 20.40
CA ILE A 254 8.65 -5.96 19.12
C ILE A 254 7.81 -5.22 18.07
N ALA A 255 6.64 -4.70 18.44
CA ALA A 255 5.83 -3.90 17.54
C ALA A 255 6.58 -2.65 17.05
N LEU A 256 7.32 -1.95 17.93
CA LEU A 256 8.14 -0.80 17.54
C LEU A 256 9.25 -1.17 16.55
N LEU A 257 9.89 -2.34 16.71
CA LEU A 257 10.87 -2.85 15.73
C LEU A 257 10.23 -3.09 14.37
N GLY A 258 9.08 -3.78 14.34
CA GLY A 258 8.34 -4.03 13.10
C GLY A 258 7.87 -2.76 12.42
N LEU A 259 7.45 -1.75 13.20
CA LEU A 259 7.10 -0.43 12.70
C LEU A 259 8.31 0.29 12.09
N GLY A 260 9.46 0.30 12.77
CA GLY A 260 10.70 0.88 12.22
C GLY A 260 11.17 0.19 10.94
N TRP A 261 10.95 -1.12 10.82
CA TRP A 261 11.25 -1.87 9.60
C TRP A 261 10.30 -1.50 8.45
N LEU A 262 9.00 -1.38 8.71
CA LEU A 262 8.01 -0.98 7.69
C LEU A 262 8.17 0.48 7.26
N CYS A 263 8.34 1.38 8.23
CA CYS A 263 8.41 2.82 8.01
C CYS A 263 9.36 3.44 9.05
N PRO A 264 10.53 3.93 8.64
CA PRO A 264 11.43 4.68 9.52
C PRO A 264 10.70 5.84 10.21
N GLY A 265 10.93 6.01 11.51
CA GLY A 265 10.32 7.06 12.33
C GLY A 265 8.93 6.77 12.89
N SER A 266 8.25 5.73 12.38
CA SER A 266 6.87 5.41 12.75
C SER A 266 6.72 4.96 14.23
N GLY A 267 7.69 4.22 14.76
CA GLY A 267 7.73 3.83 16.17
C GLY A 267 7.86 5.04 17.10
N GLN A 268 8.71 6.01 16.74
CA GLN A 268 8.89 7.26 17.48
C GLN A 268 7.62 8.12 17.46
N LEU A 269 6.93 8.19 16.32
CA LEU A 269 5.65 8.90 16.20
C LEU A 269 4.58 8.27 17.09
N LEU A 270 4.50 6.94 17.12
CA LEU A 270 3.59 6.23 18.02
C LEU A 270 3.89 6.55 19.50
N GLN A 271 5.16 6.67 19.86
CA GLN A 271 5.59 7.11 21.20
C GLN A 271 5.33 8.60 21.46
N GLY A 272 5.00 9.41 20.45
CA GLY A 272 4.82 10.88 20.55
C GLY A 272 6.05 11.71 20.35
N ARG A 273 7.15 11.09 19.95
CA ARG A 273 8.44 11.74 19.78
C ARG A 273 8.51 12.30 18.35
N ASN A 274 7.59 13.21 18.05
CA ASN A 274 7.28 13.67 16.69
C ASN A 274 8.50 14.19 15.94
N ARG A 275 9.33 15.02 16.59
CA ARG A 275 10.54 15.59 15.96
C ARG A 275 11.49 14.50 15.47
N ILE A 276 11.74 13.49 16.31
CA ILE A 276 12.68 12.41 16.00
C ILE A 276 12.06 11.48 14.94
N GLY A 277 10.78 11.15 15.07
CA GLY A 277 10.10 10.30 14.09
C GLY A 277 10.06 10.91 12.69
N TRP A 278 9.65 12.17 12.57
CA TRP A 278 9.69 12.88 11.28
C TRP A 278 11.12 13.07 10.77
N GLY A 279 12.10 13.25 11.65
CA GLY A 279 13.53 13.32 11.30
C GLY A 279 14.04 12.04 10.65
N PHE A 280 13.74 10.86 11.23
CA PHE A 280 14.11 9.57 10.65
C PHE A 280 13.46 9.34 9.28
N LEU A 281 12.17 9.66 9.16
CA LEU A 281 11.47 9.54 7.88
C LEU A 281 12.09 10.47 6.82
N ALA A 282 12.35 11.73 7.17
CA ALA A 282 12.96 12.71 6.28
C ALA A 282 14.37 12.29 5.85
N GLY A 283 15.20 11.79 6.77
CA GLY A 283 16.52 11.27 6.45
C GLY A 283 16.46 10.05 5.52
N TYR A 284 15.51 9.14 5.75
CA TYR A 284 15.32 7.95 4.92
C TYR A 284 14.87 8.33 3.50
N CYS A 285 13.81 9.12 3.37
CA CYS A 285 13.32 9.53 2.04
C CYS A 285 14.33 10.45 1.35
N GLY A 286 14.91 11.40 2.07
CA GLY A 286 15.88 12.37 1.53
C GLY A 286 17.12 11.70 0.97
N SER A 287 17.71 10.74 1.69
CA SER A 287 18.87 9.98 1.20
C SER A 287 18.57 9.25 -0.12
N ARG A 288 17.37 8.70 -0.30
CA ARG A 288 16.96 8.05 -1.55
C ARG A 288 16.69 9.05 -2.66
N PHE A 289 16.05 10.18 -2.35
CA PHE A 289 15.80 11.25 -3.34
C PHE A 289 17.08 11.90 -3.86
N LEU A 290 18.18 11.88 -3.10
CA LEU A 290 19.49 12.35 -3.59
C LEU A 290 20.05 11.44 -4.70
N ILE A 291 19.77 10.14 -4.65
CA ILE A 291 20.26 9.17 -5.65
C ILE A 291 19.56 9.38 -7.00
N VAL A 292 18.28 9.75 -6.99
CA VAL A 292 17.45 9.88 -8.20
C VAL A 292 18.06 10.82 -9.26
N PRO A 293 18.36 12.11 -8.97
CA PRO A 293 18.95 13.01 -9.97
C PRO A 293 20.39 12.63 -10.30
N LEU A 294 21.18 12.18 -9.32
CA LEU A 294 22.58 11.80 -9.53
C LEU A 294 22.70 10.61 -10.51
N LEU A 295 21.86 9.59 -10.34
CA LEU A 295 21.82 8.43 -11.22
C LEU A 295 21.11 8.74 -12.54
N GLY A 296 20.04 9.54 -12.49
CA GLY A 296 19.24 9.93 -13.65
C GLY A 296 20.03 10.77 -14.67
N GLU A 297 20.85 11.70 -14.20
CA GLU A 297 21.72 12.54 -15.05
C GLU A 297 23.07 11.87 -15.37
N GLY A 298 23.33 10.68 -14.81
CA GLY A 298 24.54 9.90 -15.07
C GLY A 298 25.79 10.41 -14.35
N PHE A 299 25.65 11.28 -13.34
CA PHE A 299 26.78 11.71 -12.50
C PHE A 299 27.37 10.58 -11.66
N ILE A 300 26.55 9.58 -11.32
CA ILE A 300 26.99 8.37 -10.63
C ILE A 300 26.62 7.12 -11.43
N GLY A 301 27.46 6.09 -11.32
CA GLY A 301 27.16 4.75 -11.84
C GLY A 301 26.21 3.97 -10.92
N VAL A 302 25.75 2.82 -11.42
CA VAL A 302 24.88 1.88 -10.69
C VAL A 302 25.54 1.41 -9.38
N GLU A 303 26.83 1.07 -9.41
CA GLU A 303 27.57 0.62 -8.22
C GLU A 303 27.64 1.71 -7.13
N THR A 304 27.86 2.96 -7.52
CA THR A 304 27.89 4.09 -6.59
C THR A 304 26.50 4.36 -6.01
N ALA A 305 25.44 4.20 -6.80
CA ALA A 305 24.06 4.30 -6.30
C ALA A 305 23.77 3.24 -5.22
N ASP A 306 24.21 2.00 -5.44
CA ASP A 306 24.09 0.90 -4.46
C ASP A 306 24.87 1.19 -3.18
N GLN A 307 26.07 1.79 -3.29
CA GLN A 307 26.84 2.22 -2.12
C GLN A 307 26.12 3.33 -1.34
N LEU A 308 25.59 4.34 -2.02
CA LEU A 308 24.85 5.44 -1.40
C LEU A 308 23.54 4.97 -0.75
N ALA A 309 22.93 3.90 -1.27
CA ALA A 309 21.73 3.30 -0.70
C ALA A 309 21.88 2.87 0.76
N TRP A 310 23.10 2.51 1.18
CA TRP A 310 23.39 2.14 2.56
C TRP A 310 23.06 3.25 3.57
N LEU A 311 23.08 4.51 3.15
CA LEU A 311 22.65 5.61 4.02
C LEU A 311 21.20 5.44 4.47
N ALA A 312 20.30 5.08 3.55
CA ALA A 312 18.89 4.82 3.88
C ALA A 312 18.75 3.60 4.81
N VAL A 313 19.54 2.55 4.58
CA VAL A 313 19.56 1.34 5.43
C VAL A 313 20.02 1.67 6.86
N ILE A 314 21.09 2.45 7.00
CA ILE A 314 21.62 2.88 8.31
C ILE A 314 20.58 3.72 9.05
N VAL A 315 19.89 4.64 8.36
CA VAL A 315 18.82 5.45 8.96
C VAL A 315 17.66 4.56 9.44
N GLN A 316 17.26 3.59 8.63
CA GLN A 316 16.20 2.63 8.96
C GLN A 316 16.56 1.78 10.18
N TRP A 317 17.77 1.20 10.22
CA TRP A 317 18.24 0.41 11.36
C TRP A 317 18.37 1.25 12.63
N SER A 318 18.88 2.47 12.50
CA SER A 318 18.94 3.42 13.61
C SER A 318 17.54 3.69 14.17
N SER A 319 16.56 3.96 13.30
CA SER A 319 15.17 4.14 13.70
C SER A 319 14.58 2.90 14.40
N MET A 320 14.92 1.69 13.94
CA MET A 320 14.43 0.44 14.52
C MET A 320 14.96 0.24 15.94
N ILE A 321 16.24 0.54 16.19
CA ILE A 321 16.88 0.37 17.50
C ILE A 321 16.45 1.47 18.48
N GLU A 322 16.36 2.70 17.99
CA GLU A 322 16.15 3.88 18.82
C GLU A 322 14.79 3.86 19.56
N ALA A 323 13.70 3.48 18.89
CA ALA A 323 12.37 3.48 19.52
C ALA A 323 12.26 2.49 20.72
N PRO A 324 12.67 1.22 20.60
CA PRO A 324 12.72 0.29 21.74
C PRO A 324 13.64 0.76 22.86
N VAL A 325 14.82 1.32 22.55
CA VAL A 325 15.76 1.82 23.57
C VAL A 325 15.12 2.95 24.38
N ALA A 326 14.49 3.92 23.70
CA ALA A 326 13.80 5.02 24.36
C ALA A 326 12.64 4.56 25.25
N MET A 327 11.92 3.50 24.86
CA MET A 327 10.89 2.87 25.69
C MET A 327 11.48 2.34 27.01
N VAL A 328 12.62 1.64 26.95
CA VAL A 328 13.28 1.08 28.13
C VAL A 328 13.83 2.18 29.03
N MET A 329 14.46 3.21 28.46
CA MET A 329 15.01 4.33 29.22
C MET A 329 13.92 5.15 29.91
N GLY A 330 12.80 5.43 29.23
CA GLY A 330 11.66 6.16 29.79
C GLY A 330 10.99 5.46 30.97
N LYS A 331 11.04 4.12 31.02
CA LYS A 331 10.55 3.34 32.17
C LYS A 331 11.38 3.57 33.44
N ARG A 332 12.69 3.81 33.31
CA ARG A 332 13.61 4.02 34.46
C ARG A 332 13.48 5.41 35.08
N SER A 333 13.09 6.42 34.30
CA SER A 333 12.91 7.79 34.78
C SER A 333 11.61 8.04 35.55
N GLY A 334 10.62 7.14 35.46
CA GLY A 334 9.32 7.27 36.14
C GLY A 334 9.17 6.43 37.41
N SER A 335 10.25 5.83 37.92
CA SER A 335 10.27 4.98 39.11
C SER A 335 10.98 5.62 40.31
N HIS A 336 10.97 6.95 40.39
CA HIS A 336 11.43 7.73 41.54
C HIS A 336 10.26 8.49 42.16
#